data_AF-A0AAN8ZPK9-F1
#
_entry.id   AF-A0AAN8ZPK9-F1
#
_cell.length_a   1.000
_cell.length_b   1.000
_cell.length_c   1.000
_cell.angle_alpha   90.00
_cell.angle_beta   90.00
_cell.angle_gamma   90.00
#
_symmetry.space_group_name_H-M   'P 1'
#
loop_
_entity.id
_entity.type
_entity.pdbx_description
1 polymer ?
#
loop_
_entity_poly.entity_id
_entity_poly.type
_entity_poly.pdbx_seq_one_letter_code
_entity_poly.pdbx_strand_id
1 'polypeptide(L)' 'RVFGFVAKKGASRTENQCHILAELEPEQPATAICNFVTKVMMTSVSRPNLV' A
#
# COMPACT_ATOMS: atom_id res chain seq x y z
N ARG A 1 -16.56 -4.03 0.42
CA ARG A 1 -15.95 -2.70 0.09
C ARG A 1 -14.72 -2.93 -0.80
N VAL A 2 -14.23 -1.95 -1.55
CA VAL A 2 -13.06 -2.09 -2.43
C VAL A 2 -11.95 -1.16 -1.97
N PHE A 3 -10.71 -1.62 -2.04
CA PHE A 3 -9.51 -0.81 -1.78
C PHE A 3 -8.42 -1.19 -2.78
N GLY A 4 -7.38 -0.37 -2.86
CA GLY A 4 -6.27 -0.65 -3.76
C GLY A 4 -5.07 0.23 -3.52
N PHE A 5 -3.96 -0.15 -4.15
CA PHE A 5 -2.72 0.62 -4.12
C PHE A 5 -2.07 0.62 -5.50
N VAL A 6 -1.21 1.62 -5.72
CA VAL A 6 -0.41 1.74 -6.93
C VAL A 6 1.03 1.41 -6.60
N ALA A 7 1.64 0.51 -7.37
CA ALA A 7 3.03 0.12 -7.21
C ALA A 7 3.75 0.18 -8.56
N LYS A 8 5.08 0.36 -8.52
CA LYS A 8 5.90 0.22 -9.73
C LYS A 8 5.84 -1.22 -10.22
N LYS A 9 5.65 -1.39 -11.53
CA LYS A 9 5.69 -2.72 -12.15
C LYS A 9 7.12 -3.24 -12.10
N GLY A 10 7.37 -4.41 -11.51
CA GLY A 10 8.72 -4.84 -11.07
C GLY A 10 9.83 -4.77 -12.13
N ALA A 11 9.53 -5.00 -13.40
CA ALA A 11 10.50 -4.92 -14.50
C ALA A 11 10.61 -3.53 -15.16
N SER A 12 9.69 -2.60 -14.85
CA SER A 12 9.61 -1.30 -15.50
C SER A 12 9.84 -0.16 -14.51
N ARG A 13 10.80 0.72 -14.83
CA ARG A 13 11.12 1.88 -14.00
C ARG A 13 10.14 3.05 -14.18
N THR A 14 9.35 3.02 -15.24
CA THR A 14 8.45 4.13 -15.65
C THR A 14 6.97 3.73 -15.62
N GLU A 15 6.65 2.45 -15.53
CA GLU A 15 5.27 1.97 -15.48
C GLU A 15 4.81 1.73 -14.04
N ASN A 16 3.57 2.13 -13.77
CA ASN A 16 2.86 1.83 -12.54
C ASN A 16 1.72 0.86 -12.83
N GLN A 17 1.37 0.06 -11.82
CA GLN A 17 0.26 -0.87 -11.87
C GLN A 17 -0.66 -0.66 -10.67
N CYS A 18 -1.97 -0.57 -10.94
CA CYS A 18 -3.00 -0.50 -9.94
C CYS A 18 -3.39 -1.92 -9.50
N HIS A 19 -3.43 -2.15 -8.19
CA HIS A 19 -3.85 -3.41 -7.59
C HIS A 19 -5.14 -3.15 -6.82
N ILE A 20 -6.24 -3.74 -7.29
CA ILE A 20 -7.57 -3.54 -6.72
C ILE A 20 -7.97 -4.82 -5.99
N LEU A 21 -8.38 -4.68 -4.73
CA LEU A 21 -8.78 -5.76 -3.85
C LEU A 21 -10.18 -5.50 -3.30
N ALA A 22 -10.92 -6.58 -3.05
CA ALA A 22 -12.20 -6.51 -2.36
C ALA A 22 -12.02 -6.96 -0.91
N GLU A 23 -12.76 -6.32 -0.01
CA GLU A 23 -12.95 -6.75 1.36
C GLU A 23 -13.59 -8.14 1.36
N LEU A 24 -12.94 -9.09 2.05
CA LEU A 24 -13.40 -10.47 2.16
C LEU A 24 -14.07 -10.71 3.51
N GLU A 25 -13.39 -10.36 4.61
CA GLU A 25 -13.83 -10.65 5.97
C GLU A 25 -14.26 -9.36 6.71
N PRO A 26 -15.45 -9.32 7.34
CA PRO A 26 -15.95 -8.14 8.04
C PRO A 26 -15.06 -7.68 9.21
N GLU A 27 -14.37 -8.61 9.85
CA GLU A 27 -13.43 -8.37 10.96
C GLU A 27 -12.12 -7.71 10.51
N GLN A 28 -11.83 -7.71 9.22
CA GLN A 28 -10.69 -7.02 8.61
C GLN A 28 -11.18 -6.03 7.55
N PRO A 29 -11.77 -4.89 7.97
CA PRO A 29 -12.30 -3.92 7.03
C PRO A 29 -11.18 -3.33 6.17
N ALA A 30 -11.51 -3.02 4.92
CA ALA A 30 -10.58 -2.43 3.94
C ALA A 30 -9.86 -1.18 4.49
N THR A 31 -10.55 -0.37 5.30
CA THR A 31 -10.01 0.84 5.93
C THR A 31 -8.87 0.53 6.91
N ALA A 32 -8.96 -0.57 7.67
CA ALA A 32 -7.90 -0.98 8.58
C ALA A 32 -6.63 -1.37 7.81
N ILE A 33 -6.78 -2.09 6.70
CA ILE A 33 -5.67 -2.48 5.82
C ILE A 33 -5.00 -1.23 5.22
N CYS A 34 -5.78 -0.28 4.68
CA CYS A 34 -5.26 0.97 4.13
C CYS A 34 -4.49 1.80 5.16
N ASN A 35 -5.04 1.93 6.38
CA ASN A 35 -4.39 2.68 7.46
C ASN A 35 -3.07 2.03 7.90
N PHE A 36 -3.06 0.70 8.01
CA PHE A 36 -1.85 -0.05 8.36
C PHE A 36 -0.74 0.15 7.33
N VAL A 37 -1.03 -0.09 6.04
CA VAL A 37 -0.05 0.05 4.95
C VAL A 37 0.48 1.48 4.89
N THR A 38 -0.40 2.48 4.98
CA THR A 38 -0.01 3.90 4.97
C THR A 38 0.94 4.21 6.12
N LYS A 39 0.62 3.75 7.34
CA LYS A 39 1.46 3.98 8.52
C LYS A 39 2.84 3.32 8.35
N VAL A 40 2.88 2.06 7.93
CA VAL A 40 4.15 1.33 7.75
C VAL A 40 5.02 1.96 6.67
N MET A 41 4.44 2.31 5.52
CA MET A 41 5.20 2.90 4.41
C MET A 41 5.62 4.35 4.68
N MET A 42 4.80 5.17 5.32
CA MET A 42 5.18 6.55 5.64
C MET A 42 6.22 6.62 6.76
N THR A 43 6.20 5.68 7.70
CA THR A 43 7.21 5.59 8.77
C THR A 43 8.57 5.16 8.23
N SER A 44 8.62 4.37 7.16
CA SER A 44 9.88 3.99 6.50
C SER A 44 10.44 5.10 5.60
N VAL A 45 9.61 5.97 5.03
CA VAL A 45 10.06 7.13 4.23
C VAL A 45 10.65 8.26 5.10
N SER A 46 10.21 8.37 6.36
CA SER A 46 10.61 9.45 7.29
C SER A 46 11.85 9.14 8.14
N ARG A 47 12.51 7.98 7.95
CA ARG A 47 13.90 7.80 8.39
C ARG A 47 14.85 8.23 7.28
N PRO A 48 15.41 9.46 7.31
CA PRO A 48 16.61 9.71 6.51
C PRO A 48 17.63 8.66 6.94
N ASN A 49 18.23 7.96 5.97
CA ASN A 49 19.35 7.07 6.22
C ASN A 49 20.43 7.90 6.92
N LEU A 50 20.53 7.78 8.24
CA LEU A 50 21.62 8.33 9.02
C LEU A 50 22.79 7.36 8.82
N VAL A 51 23.55 7.61 7.75
CA VAL A 51 24.92 7.13 7.56
C VAL A 51 25.87 8.21 8.01
#